data_AF-G7WNB7-F1
#
_entry.id   AF-G7WNB7-F1
#
_cell.length_a   1.000
_cell.length_b   1.000
_cell.length_c   1.000
_cell.angle_alpha   90.00
_cell.angle_beta   90.00
_cell.angle_gamma   90.00
#
_symmetry.space_group_name_H-M   'P 1'
#
loop_
_entity.id
_entity.type
_entity.pdbx_description
1 polymer ?
#
loop_
_entity_poly.entity_id
_entity_poly.type
_entity_poly.pdbx_seq_one_letter_code
_entity_poly.pdbx_strand_id
1 'polypeptide(L)'
;MGEVAAKLKVMPEGADADMEKMKAGIKAALPEGARLHGFAEVPIAFGLKALMVAVILAEGVTGTEGLEAAVAGVDGVQSVEVEEVGLL
;
A
#
# COMPACT_ATOMS: atom_id res chain seq x y z
N MET A 1 -0.45 -23.46 -5.62
CA MET A 1 -0.87 -22.40 -6.54
C MET A 1 -1.78 -21.45 -5.78
N GLY A 2 -1.23 -20.74 -4.80
CA GLY A 2 -1.96 -19.77 -3.99
C GLY A 2 -1.25 -18.42 -4.04
N GLU A 3 -1.83 -17.47 -4.78
CA GLU A 3 -1.37 -16.09 -4.72
C GLU A 3 -1.69 -15.51 -3.33
N VAL A 4 -0.96 -14.49 -2.89
CA VAL A 4 -1.24 -13.83 -1.61
C VAL A 4 -1.74 -12.42 -1.87
N ALA A 5 -2.94 -12.10 -1.41
CA ALA A 5 -3.43 -10.73 -1.39
C ALA A 5 -3.01 -10.04 -0.08
N ALA A 6 -2.37 -8.89 -0.18
CA ALA A 6 -2.06 -8.01 0.94
C ALA A 6 -2.78 -6.68 0.75
N LYS A 7 -3.46 -6.22 1.80
CA LYS A 7 -4.07 -4.88 1.87
C LYS A 7 -3.26 -4.04 2.84
N LEU A 8 -2.72 -2.94 2.33
CA LEU A 8 -2.00 -1.95 3.12
C LEU A 8 -2.82 -0.69 3.21
N LYS A 9 -2.90 -0.13 4.41
CA LYS A 9 -3.48 1.16 4.70
C LYS A 9 -2.35 2.16 4.88
N VAL A 10 -2.28 3.08 3.93
CA VAL A 10 -1.28 4.14 3.91
C VAL A 10 -1.93 5.41 4.42
N MET A 11 -1.40 5.93 5.52
CA MET A 11 -1.80 7.21 6.06
C MET A 11 -0.92 8.31 5.46
N PRO A 12 -1.51 9.32 4.82
CA PRO A 12 -0.75 10.49 4.40
C PRO A 12 -0.31 11.35 5.59
N GLU A 13 0.69 12.19 5.37
CA GLU A 13 1.15 13.18 6.35
C GLU A 13 0.08 14.22 6.72
N GLY A 14 -0.93 14.43 5.88
CA GLY A 14 -2.05 15.33 6.14
C GLY A 14 -3.15 15.26 5.10
N ALA A 15 -4.17 16.10 5.26
CA ALA A 15 -5.29 16.20 4.32
C ALA A 15 -4.89 16.81 2.96
N ASP A 16 -3.80 17.58 2.94
CA ASP A 16 -3.23 18.21 1.73
C ASP A 16 -2.22 17.32 0.99
N ALA A 17 -2.02 16.08 1.45
CA ALA A 17 -1.11 15.16 0.79
C ALA A 17 -1.58 14.80 -0.64
N ASP A 18 -0.62 14.55 -1.52
CA ASP A 18 -0.86 14.36 -2.94
C ASP A 18 -1.06 12.86 -3.24
N MET A 19 -2.31 12.42 -3.28
CA MET A 19 -2.66 11.00 -3.48
C MET A 19 -2.16 10.45 -4.81
N GLU A 20 -2.13 11.26 -5.87
CA GLU A 20 -1.61 10.79 -7.16
C GLU A 20 -0.10 10.52 -7.10
N LYS A 21 0.66 11.41 -6.45
CA LYS A 21 2.10 11.19 -6.24
C LYS A 21 2.37 9.96 -5.38
N MET A 22 1.62 9.78 -4.29
CA MET A 22 1.75 8.58 -3.45
C MET A 22 1.46 7.32 -4.26
N LYS A 23 0.37 7.27 -5.02
CA LYS A 23 0.05 6.12 -5.89
C LYS A 23 1.17 5.83 -6.90
N ALA A 24 1.72 6.85 -7.52
CA ALA A 24 2.83 6.71 -8.47
C ALA A 24 4.11 6.20 -7.80
N GLY A 25 4.47 6.78 -6.64
CA GLY A 25 5.63 6.38 -5.85
C GLY A 25 5.51 4.94 -5.36
N ILE A 26 4.34 4.57 -4.83
CA ILE A 26 4.04 3.20 -4.40
C ILE A 26 4.19 2.22 -5.57
N LYS A 27 3.57 2.53 -6.72
CA LYS A 27 3.65 1.67 -7.91
C LYS A 27 5.09 1.47 -8.41
N ALA A 28 5.94 2.49 -8.25
CA ALA A 28 7.36 2.42 -8.62
C ALA A 28 8.22 1.71 -7.56
N ALA A 29 7.82 1.78 -6.29
CA ALA A 29 8.53 1.17 -5.17
C ALA A 29 8.19 -0.33 -4.98
N LEU A 30 7.15 -0.84 -5.65
CA LEU A 30 6.77 -2.25 -5.55
C LEU A 30 7.92 -3.19 -5.93
N PRO A 31 8.25 -4.19 -5.10
CA PRO A 31 9.34 -5.13 -5.38
C PRO A 31 9.00 -6.09 -6.52
N GLU A 32 10.03 -6.71 -7.12
CA GLU A 32 9.85 -7.78 -8.10
C GLU A 32 9.06 -8.95 -7.50
N GLY A 33 7.91 -9.29 -8.11
CA GLY A 33 6.99 -10.31 -7.60
C GLY A 33 5.75 -9.75 -6.89
N ALA A 34 5.69 -8.43 -6.65
CA ALA A 34 4.48 -7.74 -6.20
C ALA A 34 3.75 -7.10 -7.39
N ARG A 35 2.47 -7.40 -7.54
CA ARG A 35 1.59 -6.75 -8.51
C ARG A 35 0.60 -5.85 -7.80
N LEU A 36 0.57 -4.59 -8.18
CA LEU A 36 -0.49 -3.69 -7.74
C LEU A 36 -1.84 -4.22 -8.26
N HIS A 37 -2.76 -4.52 -7.36
CA HIS A 37 -4.14 -4.88 -7.72
C HIS A 37 -4.99 -3.63 -7.86
N GLY A 38 -4.85 -2.67 -6.95
CA GLY A 38 -5.61 -1.43 -7.00
C GLY A 38 -5.34 -0.50 -5.84
N PHE A 39 -5.90 0.70 -5.96
CA PHE A 39 -5.92 1.71 -4.92
C PHE A 39 -7.36 2.06 -4.58
N ALA A 40 -7.64 2.24 -3.29
CA ALA A 40 -8.91 2.74 -2.81
C ALA A 40 -8.65 3.89 -1.84
N GLU A 41 -9.33 5.01 -2.02
CA GLU A 41 -9.26 6.13 -1.09
C GLU A 41 -10.42 6.04 -0.11
N VAL A 42 -10.10 5.96 1.18
CA VAL A 42 -11.09 5.84 2.25
C VAL A 42 -11.08 7.13 3.07
N PRO A 43 -12.16 7.93 3.06
CA PRO A 43 -12.25 9.10 3.91
C PRO A 43 -12.31 8.67 5.38
N ILE A 44 -11.50 9.30 6.23
CA ILE A 44 -11.44 9.01 7.66
C ILE A 44 -12.24 10.07 8.42
N ALA A 45 -11.63 11.25 8.64
CA ALA A 45 -12.23 12.38 9.35
C ALA A 45 -11.43 13.66 9.08
N PHE A 46 -12.04 14.84 9.28
CA PHE A 46 -11.37 16.15 9.14
C PHE A 46 -10.66 16.37 7.79
N GLY A 47 -11.26 15.87 6.69
CA GLY A 47 -10.68 15.97 5.34
C GLY A 47 -9.53 15.00 5.06
N LEU A 48 -9.07 14.25 6.07
CA LEU A 48 -8.04 13.22 5.92
C LEU A 48 -8.62 12.00 5.20
N LYS A 49 -7.88 11.48 4.23
CA LYS A 49 -8.23 10.23 3.53
C LYS A 49 -7.07 9.26 3.66
N ALA A 50 -7.35 8.01 4.00
CA ALA A 50 -6.39 6.93 3.94
C ALA A 50 -6.35 6.37 2.51
N LEU A 51 -5.16 5.99 2.06
CA LEU A 51 -4.96 5.30 0.80
C LEU A 51 -4.81 3.80 1.08
N MET A 52 -5.85 3.03 0.78
CA MET A 52 -5.79 1.57 0.76
C MET A 52 -5.13 1.10 -0.52
N VAL A 53 -4.11 0.27 -0.38
CA VAL A 53 -3.33 -0.31 -1.46
C VAL A 53 -3.55 -1.81 -1.42
N ALA A 54 -4.13 -2.38 -2.47
CA ALA A 54 -4.25 -3.82 -2.64
C ALA A 54 -3.10 -4.30 -3.54
N VAL A 55 -2.35 -5.27 -3.05
CA VAL A 55 -1.19 -5.83 -3.75
C VAL A 55 -1.31 -7.34 -3.75
N ILE A 56 -1.04 -7.96 -4.90
CA ILE A 56 -0.97 -9.41 -5.05
C ILE A 56 0.49 -9.81 -5.13
N LEU A 57 0.92 -10.64 -4.20
CA LEU A 57 2.26 -11.18 -4.11
C LEU A 57 2.26 -12.59 -4.74
N ALA A 58 3.28 -12.86 -5.56
CA ALA A 58 3.50 -14.17 -6.13
C ALA A 58 3.80 -15.22 -5.04
N GLU A 59 3.59 -16.49 -5.37
CA GLU A 59 3.88 -17.62 -4.48
C GLU A 59 5.33 -17.59 -3.96
N GLY A 60 5.50 -17.84 -2.66
CA GLY A 60 6.80 -17.92 -2.01
C GLY A 60 7.32 -16.60 -1.42
N VAL A 61 6.62 -15.49 -1.63
CA VAL A 61 6.91 -14.24 -0.89
C VAL A 61 6.51 -14.45 0.57
N THR A 62 7.51 -14.60 1.43
CA THR A 62 7.32 -14.73 2.87
C THR A 62 7.36 -13.35 3.50
N GLY A 63 6.19 -12.83 3.84
CA GLY A 63 6.04 -11.58 4.59
C GLY A 63 5.77 -10.34 3.72
N THR A 64 5.21 -9.31 4.38
CA THR A 64 4.89 -8.00 3.79
C THR A 64 5.92 -6.93 4.13
N GLU A 65 6.94 -7.25 4.93
CA GLU A 65 7.92 -6.27 5.44
C GLU A 65 8.62 -5.48 4.32
N GLY A 66 9.01 -6.15 3.23
CA GLY A 66 9.64 -5.47 2.08
C GLY A 66 8.69 -4.53 1.36
N LEU A 67 7.39 -4.83 1.36
CA LEU A 67 6.35 -4.01 0.77
C LEU A 67 6.05 -2.81 1.68
N GLU A 68 5.93 -3.03 2.98
CA GLU A 68 5.73 -1.97 3.98
C GLU A 68 6.88 -0.97 3.96
N ALA A 69 8.12 -1.46 3.95
CA ALA A 69 9.31 -0.61 3.91
C ALA A 69 9.39 0.21 2.60
N ALA A 70 9.06 -0.40 1.46
CA ALA A 70 9.02 0.28 0.17
C ALA A 70 7.98 1.40 0.14
N VAL A 71 6.79 1.15 0.69
CA VAL A 71 5.70 2.13 0.75
C VAL A 71 5.99 3.22 1.77
N ALA A 72 6.61 2.88 2.91
CA ALA A 72 6.96 3.84 3.96
C ALA A 72 8.04 4.84 3.51
N GLY A 73 8.85 4.50 2.50
CA GLY A 73 9.82 5.41 1.90
C GLY A 73 9.26 6.38 0.86
N VAL A 74 7.96 6.32 0.55
CA VAL A 74 7.32 7.20 -0.44
C VAL A 74 7.03 8.58 0.18
N ASP A 75 7.37 9.63 -0.57
CA ASP A 75 7.13 11.02 -0.16
C ASP A 75 5.64 11.29 0.07
N GLY A 76 5.29 11.87 1.21
CA GLY A 76 3.90 12.11 1.63
C GLY A 76 3.26 10.98 2.43
N VAL A 77 3.95 9.85 2.63
CA VAL A 77 3.49 8.76 3.51
C VAL A 77 3.95 9.03 4.95
N GLN A 78 2.99 9.06 5.86
CA GLN A 78 3.26 9.17 7.30
C GLN A 78 3.49 7.81 7.94
N SER A 79 2.57 6.88 7.66
CA SER A 79 2.56 5.55 8.26
C SER A 79 1.96 4.54 7.30
N VAL A 80 2.43 3.30 7.38
CA VAL A 80 1.91 2.16 6.64
C VAL A 80 1.49 1.09 7.64
N GLU A 81 0.27 0.61 7.52
CA GLU A 81 -0.27 -0.50 8.30
C GLU A 81 -0.78 -1.59 7.37
N VAL A 82 -0.54 -2.86 7.70
CA VAL A 82 -1.12 -3.99 6.98
C VAL A 82 -2.48 -4.29 7.61
N GLU A 83 -3.58 -4.07 6.87
CA GLU A 83 -4.92 -4.41 7.34
C GLU A 83 -5.19 -5.90 7.24
N GLU A 84 -4.80 -6.52 6.13
CA GLU A 84 -5.17 -7.90 5.85
C GLU A 84 -4.15 -8.56 4.94
N VAL A 85 -3.80 -9.80 5.27
CA VAL A 85 -3.08 -10.72 4.39
C VAL A 85 -3.92 -11.97 4.27
N GLY A 86 -4.21 -12.38 3.04
CA GLY A 86 -5.01 -13.55 2.74
C GLY A 86 -4.43 -14.32 1.56
N LEU A 87 -4.57 -15.65 1.60
CA LEU A 87 -4.32 -16.50 0.45
C LEU A 87 -5.51 -16.39 -0.51
N LEU A 88 -5.23 -16.23 -1.81
CA LEU A 88 -6.20 -16.26 -2.91
C LEU A 88 -6.43 -17.70 -3.40
#